data_AF-A0A7W0ZCA6-F1
#
_entry.id   AF-A0A7W0ZCA6-F1
#
_cell.length_a   1.000
_cell.length_b   1.000
_cell.length_c   1.000
_cell.angle_alpha   90.00
_cell.angle_beta   90.00
_cell.angle_gamma   90.00
#
_symmetry.space_group_name_H-M   'P 1'
#
loop_
_entity.id
_entity.type
_entity.pdbx_description
1 polymer ?
#
loop_
_entity_poly.entity_id
_entity_poly.type
_entity_poly.pdbx_seq_one_letter_code
_entity_poly.pdbx_strand_id
1 'polypeptide(L)'
;MVEALEFRETGLDGLAAAFRRTRGTDDGAAAGDLLVPQAQRLVASDIVWDDLFAGPATAELREQEVSGVEVPDSNFVQTPDLASRRTMVPIWQRLNGRAAAGGGTGAGLHGNSIGAVTVLPAGDQLSAGSENTIVALTDLGFRVAVENTGDNQEVDIEVTLTIQQTPPVTKTQKIALINPGEVKSVTFRDFPVLDFAEPRTLRVDVEPVPQEARTDNNSREYQVIFSVE
;
A
#
# COMPACT_ATOMS: atom_id res chain seq x y z
N MET A 1 -4.39 15.59 22.24
CA MET A 1 -4.74 14.15 22.36
C MET A 1 -6.25 13.95 22.27
N VAL A 2 -7.05 14.70 23.04
CA VAL A 2 -8.52 14.63 22.98
C VAL A 2 -9.03 15.01 21.59
N GLU A 3 -8.39 15.98 20.95
CA GLU A 3 -8.73 16.48 19.61
C GLU A 3 -8.63 15.38 18.53
N ALA A 4 -7.64 14.48 18.64
CA ALA A 4 -7.53 13.33 17.74
C ALA A 4 -8.73 12.39 17.92
N LEU A 5 -9.13 12.12 19.17
CA LEU A 5 -10.28 11.27 19.48
C LEU A 5 -11.61 11.92 19.02
N GLU A 6 -11.75 13.24 19.18
CA GLU A 6 -12.90 14.00 18.67
C GLU A 6 -12.97 13.96 17.14
N PHE A 7 -11.83 14.07 16.43
CA PHE A 7 -11.82 13.91 14.97
C PHE A 7 -12.21 12.49 14.52
N ARG A 8 -11.84 11.45 15.29
CA ARG A 8 -12.26 10.06 15.03
C ARG A 8 -13.76 9.92 15.21
N GLU A 9 -14.30 10.36 16.34
CA GLU A 9 -15.73 10.32 16.65
C GLU A 9 -16.54 11.07 15.58
N THR A 10 -16.21 12.35 15.35
CA THR A 10 -16.94 13.19 14.40
C THR A 10 -16.75 12.76 12.95
N GLY A 11 -15.65 12.10 12.62
CA GLY A 11 -15.41 11.47 11.32
C GLY A 11 -16.29 10.24 11.10
N LEU A 12 -16.35 9.32 12.08
CA LEU A 12 -17.20 8.13 12.02
C LEU A 12 -18.69 8.49 11.98
N ASP A 13 -19.14 9.41 12.83
CA ASP A 13 -20.52 9.89 12.85
C ASP A 13 -20.90 10.57 11.53
N GLY A 14 -19.98 11.39 11.02
CA GLY A 14 -20.11 12.04 9.71
C GLY A 14 -20.26 11.01 8.59
N LEU A 15 -19.41 9.98 8.55
CA LEU A 15 -19.50 8.90 7.58
C LEU A 15 -20.83 8.16 7.67
N ALA A 16 -21.24 7.77 8.87
CA ALA A 16 -22.51 7.08 9.09
C ALA A 16 -23.71 7.92 8.62
N ALA A 17 -23.69 9.23 8.88
CA ALA A 17 -24.72 10.16 8.41
C ALA A 17 -24.69 10.32 6.87
N ALA A 18 -23.51 10.46 6.27
CA ALA A 18 -23.35 10.57 4.82
C ALA A 18 -23.82 9.31 4.09
N PHE A 19 -23.48 8.11 4.60
CA PHE A 19 -23.98 6.85 4.06
C PHE A 19 -25.50 6.78 4.13
N ARG A 20 -26.12 7.12 5.27
CA ARG A 20 -27.59 7.15 5.40
C ARG A 20 -28.24 8.12 4.42
N ARG A 21 -27.70 9.34 4.27
CA ARG A 21 -28.23 10.39 3.39
C ARG A 21 -28.16 10.01 1.91
N THR A 22 -27.16 9.22 1.52
CA THR A 22 -26.93 8.81 0.13
C THR A 22 -27.53 7.45 -0.19
N ARG A 23 -28.32 6.87 0.71
CA ARG A 23 -29.09 5.65 0.42
C ARG A 23 -30.09 5.93 -0.70
N GLY A 24 -30.10 5.07 -1.72
CA GLY A 24 -31.08 5.14 -2.82
C GLY A 24 -30.80 6.18 -3.92
N THR A 25 -29.80 7.06 -3.80
CA THR A 25 -29.37 7.93 -4.93
C THR A 25 -28.31 7.23 -5.78
N ASP A 26 -28.39 7.25 -7.12
CA ASP A 26 -27.39 6.65 -8.02
C ASP A 26 -26.16 7.55 -8.27
N ASP A 27 -26.15 8.75 -7.68
CA ASP A 27 -25.09 9.74 -7.89
C ASP A 27 -23.86 9.47 -7.01
N GLY A 28 -22.91 8.72 -7.56
CA GLY A 28 -21.64 8.43 -6.90
C GLY A 28 -20.77 9.67 -6.67
N ALA A 29 -20.85 10.68 -7.54
CA ALA A 29 -20.06 11.90 -7.37
C ALA A 29 -20.57 12.69 -6.16
N ALA A 30 -21.88 12.89 -6.05
CA ALA A 30 -22.50 13.54 -4.90
C ALA A 30 -22.28 12.74 -3.60
N ALA A 31 -22.30 11.41 -3.67
CA ALA A 31 -21.96 10.58 -2.51
C ALA A 31 -20.51 10.76 -2.06
N GLY A 32 -19.57 10.77 -3.01
CA GLY A 32 -18.16 11.06 -2.75
C GLY A 32 -17.95 12.41 -2.07
N ASP A 33 -18.68 13.45 -2.50
CA ASP A 33 -18.59 14.80 -1.93
C ASP A 33 -19.04 14.88 -0.47
N LEU A 34 -19.95 14.00 -0.07
CA LEU A 34 -20.40 13.90 1.31
C LEU A 34 -19.48 13.03 2.17
N LEU A 35 -18.88 11.99 1.59
CA LEU A 35 -18.08 11.00 2.30
C LEU A 35 -16.62 11.42 2.50
N VAL A 36 -16.00 12.00 1.47
CA VAL A 36 -14.57 12.36 1.50
C VAL A 36 -14.22 13.29 2.66
N PRO A 37 -14.95 14.40 2.92
CA PRO A 37 -14.62 15.29 4.04
C PRO A 37 -14.69 14.60 5.41
N GLN A 38 -15.51 13.56 5.56
CA GLN A 38 -15.64 12.82 6.82
C GLN A 38 -14.46 11.86 7.00
N ALA A 39 -14.04 11.18 5.92
CA ALA A 39 -12.82 10.37 5.92
C ALA A 39 -11.56 11.23 6.15
N GLN A 40 -11.52 12.47 5.63
CA GLN A 40 -10.42 13.40 5.90
C GLN A 40 -10.25 13.70 7.39
N ARG A 41 -11.33 13.74 8.17
CA ARG A 41 -11.23 13.89 9.64
C ARG A 41 -10.51 12.72 10.29
N LEU A 42 -10.76 11.50 9.81
CA LEU A 42 -10.07 10.31 10.29
C LEU A 42 -8.57 10.35 9.97
N VAL A 43 -8.21 10.74 8.74
CA VAL A 43 -6.80 10.95 8.36
C VAL A 43 -6.15 12.04 9.21
N ALA A 44 -6.84 13.16 9.41
CA ALA A 44 -6.34 14.25 10.24
C ALA A 44 -6.15 13.83 11.70
N SER A 45 -6.99 12.91 12.21
CA SER A 45 -6.85 12.42 13.58
C SER A 45 -5.52 11.72 13.85
N ASP A 46 -4.99 11.00 12.87
CA ASP A 46 -3.72 10.28 13.00
C ASP A 46 -2.55 11.27 12.98
N ILE A 47 -2.60 12.26 12.08
CA ILE A 47 -1.61 13.36 12.05
C ILE A 47 -1.61 14.12 13.38
N VAL A 48 -2.79 14.47 13.90
CA VAL A 48 -2.92 15.19 15.17
C VAL A 48 -2.42 14.36 16.35
N TRP A 49 -2.62 13.04 16.34
CA TRP A 49 -2.05 12.15 17.35
C TRP A 49 -0.52 12.15 17.30
N ASP A 50 0.05 11.96 16.12
CA ASP A 50 1.49 11.90 15.93
C ASP A 50 2.19 13.20 16.31
N ASP A 51 1.68 14.33 15.79
CA ASP A 51 2.32 15.63 15.93
C ASP A 51 2.12 16.24 17.32
N LEU A 52 0.92 16.10 17.91
CA LEU A 52 0.58 16.78 19.16
C LEU A 52 0.67 15.90 20.40
N PHE A 53 0.87 14.59 20.24
CA PHE A 53 1.05 13.68 21.37
C PHE A 53 2.28 12.78 21.21
N ALA A 54 2.33 11.94 20.18
CA ALA A 54 3.33 10.86 20.12
C ALA A 54 4.76 11.39 20.02
N GLY A 55 5.00 12.32 19.09
CA GLY A 55 6.29 12.98 18.89
C GLY A 55 6.77 13.75 20.13
N PRO A 56 5.97 14.71 20.64
CA PRO A 56 6.34 15.47 21.85
C PRO A 56 6.57 14.60 23.08
N ALA A 57 5.72 13.60 23.34
CA ALA A 57 5.90 12.70 24.47
C ALA A 57 7.18 11.87 24.34
N THR A 58 7.50 11.41 23.13
CA THR A 58 8.75 10.68 22.87
C THR A 58 9.97 11.58 23.09
N ALA A 59 9.90 12.84 22.68
CA ALA A 59 10.97 13.81 22.91
C ALA A 59 11.19 14.06 24.42
N GLU A 60 10.11 14.25 25.17
CA GLU A 60 10.17 14.46 26.62
C GLU A 60 10.76 13.25 27.36
N LEU A 61 10.32 12.03 27.04
CA LEU A 61 10.87 10.81 27.65
C LEU A 61 12.38 10.67 27.40
N ARG A 62 12.85 11.06 26.21
CA ARG A 62 14.28 11.09 25.88
C ARG A 62 15.03 12.17 26.66
N GLU A 63 14.47 13.37 26.78
CA GLU A 63 15.05 14.47 27.56
C GLU A 63 15.17 14.10 29.05
N GLN A 64 14.20 13.37 29.59
CA GLN A 64 14.20 12.90 30.97
C GLN A 64 14.95 11.57 31.18
N GLU A 65 15.61 11.03 30.16
CA GLU A 65 16.31 9.73 30.21
C GLU A 65 15.43 8.56 30.69
N VAL A 66 14.10 8.66 30.47
CA VAL A 66 13.15 7.63 30.86
C VAL A 66 13.16 6.50 29.83
N SER A 67 13.64 5.34 30.25
CA SER A 67 13.64 4.10 29.46
C SER A 67 12.55 3.13 29.89
N GLY A 68 12.12 2.24 28.98
CA GLY A 68 11.15 1.18 29.28
C GLY A 68 9.68 1.60 29.25
N VAL A 69 9.39 2.83 28.81
CA VAL A 69 8.05 3.32 28.51
C VAL A 69 7.95 3.61 27.02
N GLU A 70 7.05 2.92 26.33
CA GLU A 70 6.76 3.20 24.93
C GLU A 70 5.57 4.15 24.84
N VAL A 71 5.72 5.18 23.99
CA VAL A 71 4.61 6.06 23.65
C VAL A 71 3.65 5.28 22.75
N PRO A 72 2.35 5.20 23.09
CA PRO A 72 1.41 4.42 22.31
C PRO A 72 1.29 4.94 20.86
N ASP A 73 1.51 4.04 19.90
CA ASP A 73 1.13 4.27 18.52
C ASP A 73 -0.40 4.24 18.39
N SER A 74 -0.96 5.09 17.53
CA SER A 74 -2.40 5.15 17.31
C SER A 74 -2.73 5.59 15.88
N ASN A 75 -2.76 4.61 14.98
CA ASN A 75 -3.22 4.78 13.60
C ASN A 75 -4.69 4.32 13.48
N PHE A 76 -5.59 5.24 13.14
CA PHE A 76 -7.01 4.97 12.95
C PHE A 76 -7.34 4.55 11.52
N VAL A 77 -6.63 5.10 10.52
CA VAL A 77 -6.75 4.71 9.12
C VAL A 77 -5.50 4.00 8.62
N GLN A 78 -5.67 2.96 7.81
CA GLN A 78 -4.53 2.23 7.23
C GLN A 78 -3.78 3.05 6.17
N THR A 79 -4.46 3.99 5.52
CA THR A 79 -3.87 4.84 4.48
C THR A 79 -4.63 6.16 4.34
N PRO A 80 -3.94 7.29 4.12
CA PRO A 80 -4.60 8.57 3.86
C PRO A 80 -5.43 8.56 2.56
N ASP A 81 -5.11 7.65 1.63
CA ASP A 81 -5.84 7.49 0.36
C ASP A 81 -7.28 6.99 0.56
N LEU A 82 -7.63 6.54 1.77
CA LEU A 82 -9.02 6.30 2.18
C LEU A 82 -9.88 7.55 1.95
N ALA A 83 -9.34 8.73 2.22
CA ALA A 83 -10.04 10.01 2.11
C ALA A 83 -10.07 10.59 0.69
N SER A 84 -10.17 9.73 -0.33
CA SER A 84 -10.26 10.13 -1.73
C SER A 84 -11.57 9.69 -2.36
N ARG A 85 -12.06 10.41 -3.37
CA ARG A 85 -13.28 10.01 -4.10
C ARG A 85 -13.11 8.64 -4.76
N ARG A 86 -11.93 8.37 -5.33
CA ARG A 86 -11.61 7.08 -5.97
C ARG A 86 -11.73 5.89 -5.00
N THR A 87 -11.50 6.11 -3.71
CA THR A 87 -11.65 5.07 -2.69
C THR A 87 -13.06 5.02 -2.10
N MET A 88 -13.64 6.18 -1.76
CA MET A 88 -14.94 6.24 -1.06
C MET A 88 -16.14 5.89 -1.94
N VAL A 89 -16.10 6.23 -3.24
CA VAL A 89 -17.22 5.95 -4.16
C VAL A 89 -17.42 4.44 -4.37
N PRO A 90 -16.38 3.63 -4.66
CA PRO A 90 -16.54 2.17 -4.71
C PRO A 90 -17.04 1.55 -3.40
N ILE A 91 -16.52 2.00 -2.25
CA ILE A 91 -17.02 1.54 -0.93
C ILE A 91 -18.52 1.84 -0.79
N TRP A 92 -18.93 3.06 -1.15
CA TRP A 92 -20.34 3.45 -1.14
C TRP A 92 -21.21 2.62 -2.08
N GLN A 93 -20.77 2.37 -3.32
CA GLN A 93 -21.49 1.53 -4.26
C GLN A 93 -21.73 0.11 -3.71
N ARG A 94 -20.71 -0.49 -3.09
CA ARG A 94 -20.81 -1.79 -2.41
C ARG A 94 -21.84 -1.76 -1.28
N LEU A 95 -21.77 -0.75 -0.41
CA LEU A 95 -22.66 -0.64 0.76
C LEU A 95 -24.10 -0.25 0.40
N ASN A 96 -24.34 0.40 -0.74
CA ASN A 96 -25.67 0.78 -1.20
C ASN A 96 -26.37 -0.35 -1.99
N GLY A 97 -25.83 -1.58 -1.98
CA GLY A 97 -26.40 -2.73 -2.68
C GLY A 97 -26.35 -2.60 -4.21
N ARG A 98 -25.49 -1.73 -4.73
CA ARG A 98 -25.25 -1.57 -6.17
C ARG A 98 -24.09 -2.42 -6.68
N ALA A 99 -23.36 -3.09 -5.80
CA ALA A 99 -22.67 -4.31 -6.18
C ALA A 99 -23.75 -5.34 -6.52
N ALA A 100 -23.69 -5.93 -7.72
CA ALA A 100 -24.68 -6.88 -8.20
C ALA A 100 -25.00 -7.96 -7.14
N ALA A 101 -26.27 -8.37 -7.08
CA ALA A 101 -26.78 -9.33 -6.11
C ALA A 101 -25.99 -10.65 -6.12
N GLY A 102 -25.03 -10.75 -5.19
CA GLY A 102 -24.19 -11.91 -4.91
C GLY A 102 -23.26 -11.49 -3.78
N GLY A 103 -23.48 -12.00 -2.57
CA GLY A 103 -22.79 -11.52 -1.37
C GLY A 103 -21.28 -11.54 -1.51
N GLY A 104 -20.66 -10.35 -1.44
CA GLY A 104 -19.25 -10.19 -1.10
C GLY A 104 -18.23 -10.38 -2.23
N THR A 105 -18.39 -9.73 -3.37
CA THR A 105 -17.31 -9.21 -4.24
C THR A 105 -17.94 -8.28 -5.27
N GLY A 106 -17.29 -7.18 -5.63
CA GLY A 106 -17.84 -6.35 -6.71
C GLY A 106 -17.85 -7.17 -7.99
N ALA A 107 -19.00 -7.26 -8.66
CA ALA A 107 -19.06 -7.86 -9.99
C ALA A 107 -18.06 -7.13 -10.90
N GLY A 108 -17.05 -7.85 -11.39
CA GLY A 108 -15.92 -7.27 -12.13
C GLY A 108 -14.67 -8.14 -11.99
N LEU A 109 -13.67 -7.90 -12.83
CA LEU A 109 -12.40 -8.60 -12.75
C LEU A 109 -11.66 -8.22 -11.47
N HIS A 110 -11.02 -9.20 -10.84
CA HIS A 110 -10.05 -9.00 -9.76
C HIS A 110 -8.67 -9.27 -10.34
N GLY A 111 -7.69 -8.45 -9.96
CA GLY A 111 -6.30 -8.82 -10.18
C GLY A 111 -5.29 -7.69 -10.23
N ASN A 112 -4.06 -8.04 -9.90
CA ASN A 112 -2.92 -7.14 -9.90
C ASN A 112 -1.88 -7.61 -10.91
N SER A 113 -0.99 -6.72 -11.32
CA SER A 113 0.14 -7.09 -12.16
C SER A 113 1.40 -6.34 -11.77
N ILE A 114 2.54 -6.98 -12.00
CA ILE A 114 3.84 -6.31 -11.86
C ILE A 114 4.10 -5.52 -13.14
N GLY A 115 4.07 -4.19 -13.03
CA GLY A 115 4.30 -3.25 -14.13
C GLY A 115 5.79 -3.07 -14.42
N ALA A 116 6.58 -2.72 -13.40
CA ALA A 116 8.01 -2.45 -13.55
C ALA A 116 8.79 -2.72 -12.27
N VAL A 117 10.07 -3.07 -12.41
CA VAL A 117 11.03 -3.12 -11.31
C VAL A 117 12.19 -2.19 -11.65
N THR A 118 12.39 -1.16 -10.84
CA THR A 118 13.41 -0.12 -11.05
C THR A 118 14.49 -0.23 -9.98
N VAL A 119 15.75 -0.27 -10.40
CA VAL A 119 16.92 -0.25 -9.53
C VAL A 119 17.13 1.16 -8.99
N LEU A 120 17.38 1.29 -7.69
CA LEU A 120 17.69 2.55 -7.01
C LEU A 120 19.12 2.51 -6.47
N PRO A 121 19.84 3.64 -6.47
CA PRO A 121 19.45 4.95 -7.01
C PRO A 121 19.61 5.09 -8.53
N ALA A 122 20.17 4.10 -9.23
CA ALA A 122 20.53 4.18 -10.66
C ALA A 122 19.36 4.60 -11.58
N GLY A 123 18.14 4.18 -11.27
CA GLY A 123 16.93 4.51 -12.03
C GLY A 123 16.65 3.57 -13.20
N ASP A 124 17.52 2.59 -13.45
CA ASP A 124 17.36 1.62 -14.54
C ASP A 124 16.22 0.64 -14.27
N GLN A 125 15.39 0.39 -15.27
CA GLN A 125 14.33 -0.61 -15.22
C GLN A 125 14.88 -1.98 -15.62
N LEU A 126 14.57 -3.00 -14.82
CA LEU A 126 14.93 -4.38 -15.14
C LEU A 126 14.13 -4.87 -16.36
N SER A 127 14.81 -5.56 -17.25
CA SER A 127 14.23 -6.18 -18.44
C SER A 127 14.12 -7.69 -18.24
N ALA A 128 12.92 -8.22 -18.44
CA ALA A 128 12.67 -9.65 -18.43
C ALA A 128 13.23 -10.28 -19.73
N GLY A 129 14.06 -11.31 -19.61
CA GLY A 129 14.64 -12.02 -20.75
C GLY A 129 16.01 -11.51 -21.22
N SER A 130 16.58 -10.49 -20.57
CA SER A 130 17.97 -10.09 -20.73
C SER A 130 18.70 -10.08 -19.39
N GLU A 131 20.03 -10.13 -19.44
CA GLU A 131 20.86 -9.94 -18.27
C GLU A 131 20.85 -8.47 -17.85
N ASN A 132 20.71 -8.21 -16.55
CA ASN A 132 20.71 -6.87 -15.98
C ASN A 132 21.94 -6.72 -15.07
N THR A 133 22.90 -5.89 -15.46
CA THR A 133 24.06 -5.58 -14.61
C THR A 133 23.68 -4.48 -13.62
N ILE A 134 23.90 -4.75 -12.33
CA ILE A 134 23.53 -3.87 -11.23
C ILE A 134 24.78 -3.57 -10.40
N VAL A 135 25.14 -2.29 -10.32
CA VAL A 135 26.19 -1.86 -9.40
C VAL A 135 25.62 -1.90 -7.97
N ALA A 136 26.20 -2.75 -7.13
CA ALA A 136 25.73 -2.91 -5.75
C ALA A 136 26.26 -1.77 -4.86
N LEU A 137 25.53 -0.66 -4.86
CA LEU A 137 25.77 0.49 -3.99
C LEU A 137 25.29 0.20 -2.55
N THR A 138 25.79 0.97 -1.59
CA THR A 138 25.37 0.85 -0.17
C THR A 138 23.90 1.17 0.04
N ASP A 139 23.29 1.99 -0.82
CA ASP A 139 21.88 2.37 -0.77
C ASP A 139 21.04 1.63 -1.84
N LEU A 140 21.52 0.49 -2.33
CA LEU A 140 20.82 -0.34 -3.31
C LEU A 140 19.38 -0.58 -2.88
N GLY A 141 18.46 -0.33 -3.81
CA GLY A 141 17.05 -0.62 -3.63
C GLY A 141 16.36 -1.08 -4.90
N PHE A 142 15.20 -1.69 -4.74
CA PHE A 142 14.32 -2.05 -5.84
C PHE A 142 12.95 -1.44 -5.60
N ARG A 143 12.50 -0.61 -6.54
CA ARG A 143 11.13 -0.11 -6.57
C ARG A 143 10.30 -0.99 -7.47
N VAL A 144 9.28 -1.63 -6.91
CA VAL A 144 8.35 -2.48 -7.66
C VAL A 144 7.06 -1.70 -7.84
N ALA A 145 6.66 -1.47 -9.09
CA ALA A 145 5.37 -0.90 -9.45
C ALA A 145 4.35 -2.04 -9.67
N VAL A 146 3.26 -1.99 -8.91
CA VAL A 146 2.12 -2.89 -8.99
C VAL A 146 0.93 -2.10 -9.53
N GLU A 147 0.28 -2.64 -10.55
CA GLU A 147 -0.94 -2.08 -11.13
C GLU A 147 -2.13 -2.96 -10.79
N ASN A 148 -3.25 -2.36 -10.39
CA ASN A 148 -4.51 -3.06 -10.31
C ASN A 148 -5.16 -3.10 -11.70
N THR A 149 -5.13 -4.29 -12.31
CA THR A 149 -5.66 -4.54 -13.65
C THR A 149 -7.13 -4.98 -13.65
N GLY A 150 -7.73 -5.12 -12.47
CA GLY A 150 -9.14 -5.46 -12.28
C GLY A 150 -10.06 -4.24 -12.26
N ASP A 151 -11.36 -4.53 -12.13
CA ASP A 151 -12.45 -3.56 -11.96
C ASP A 151 -12.72 -3.25 -10.47
N ASN A 152 -12.10 -4.04 -9.57
CA ASN A 152 -12.32 -3.97 -8.14
C ASN A 152 -11.13 -3.36 -7.41
N GLN A 153 -11.42 -2.58 -6.38
CA GLN A 153 -10.39 -2.15 -5.44
C GLN A 153 -9.88 -3.35 -4.65
N GLU A 154 -8.56 -3.46 -4.56
CA GLU A 154 -7.87 -4.52 -3.83
C GLU A 154 -7.19 -3.95 -2.59
N VAL A 155 -7.09 -4.78 -1.54
CA VAL A 155 -6.56 -4.40 -0.23
C VAL A 155 -5.60 -5.47 0.31
N ASP A 156 -4.70 -5.07 1.20
CA ASP A 156 -3.69 -5.94 1.83
C ASP A 156 -2.89 -6.77 0.81
N ILE A 157 -2.35 -6.11 -0.21
CA ILE A 157 -1.59 -6.78 -1.26
C ILE A 157 -0.16 -6.96 -0.79
N GLU A 158 0.24 -8.21 -0.61
CA GLU A 158 1.61 -8.57 -0.26
C GLU A 158 2.49 -8.66 -1.51
N VAL A 159 3.64 -7.99 -1.48
CA VAL A 159 4.65 -8.00 -2.54
C VAL A 159 5.94 -8.55 -1.95
N THR A 160 6.45 -9.64 -2.52
CA THR A 160 7.67 -10.30 -2.08
C THR A 160 8.74 -10.21 -3.15
N LEU A 161 9.94 -9.80 -2.76
CA LEU A 161 11.14 -9.83 -3.59
C LEU A 161 12.10 -10.87 -3.05
N THR A 162 12.53 -11.79 -3.92
CA THR A 162 13.48 -12.86 -3.60
C THR A 162 14.67 -12.80 -4.53
N ILE A 163 15.88 -12.74 -3.98
CA ILE A 163 17.13 -12.93 -4.73
C ILE A 163 17.62 -14.36 -4.45
N GLN A 164 17.68 -15.17 -5.50
CA GLN A 164 18.11 -16.57 -5.43
C GLN A 164 19.63 -16.64 -5.26
N GLN A 165 20.05 -16.65 -4.00
CA GLN A 165 21.43 -16.90 -3.58
C GLN A 165 21.47 -17.89 -2.41
N THR A 166 22.65 -18.19 -1.87
CA THR A 166 22.78 -19.12 -0.74
C THR A 166 23.32 -18.39 0.50
N PRO A 167 22.48 -18.15 1.55
CA PRO A 167 21.04 -18.40 1.63
C PRO A 167 20.21 -17.38 0.83
N PRO A 168 18.96 -17.70 0.43
CA PRO A 168 18.12 -16.78 -0.32
C PRO A 168 17.84 -15.49 0.45
N VAL A 169 17.78 -14.37 -0.26
CA VAL A 169 17.43 -13.07 0.33
C VAL A 169 15.98 -12.76 -0.03
N THR A 170 15.09 -12.82 0.96
CA THR A 170 13.66 -12.54 0.80
C THR A 170 13.29 -11.30 1.59
N LYS A 171 12.56 -10.38 0.95
CA LYS A 171 11.95 -9.22 1.60
C LYS A 171 10.49 -9.10 1.16
N THR A 172 9.65 -8.65 2.09
CA THR A 172 8.21 -8.50 1.87
C THR A 172 7.80 -7.08 2.21
N GLN A 173 6.93 -6.51 1.39
CA GLN A 173 6.30 -5.20 1.58
C GLN A 173 4.81 -5.32 1.27
N LYS A 174 4.00 -4.40 1.80
CA LYS A 174 2.55 -4.41 1.60
C LYS A 174 2.04 -3.14 0.96
N ILE A 175 1.06 -3.28 0.08
CA ILE A 175 0.23 -2.18 -0.42
C ILE A 175 -1.13 -2.31 0.27
N ALA A 176 -1.43 -1.38 1.17
CA ALA A 176 -2.66 -1.44 1.97
C ALA A 176 -3.94 -1.45 1.10
N LEU A 177 -3.93 -0.68 0.01
CA LEU A 177 -5.07 -0.51 -0.88
C LEU A 177 -4.61 -0.02 -2.26
N ILE A 178 -5.22 -0.50 -3.33
CA ILE A 178 -5.01 -0.01 -4.70
C ILE A 178 -6.34 0.01 -5.46
N ASN A 179 -6.65 1.14 -6.09
CA ASN A 179 -7.90 1.30 -6.84
C ASN A 179 -7.78 0.73 -8.27
N PRO A 180 -8.90 0.41 -8.95
CA PRO A 180 -8.88 -0.02 -10.35
C PRO A 180 -8.09 0.92 -11.25
N GLY A 181 -7.17 0.38 -12.06
CA GLY A 181 -6.29 1.13 -12.96
C GLY A 181 -5.23 2.00 -12.26
N GLU A 182 -5.12 1.94 -10.94
CA GLU A 182 -4.09 2.65 -10.19
C GLU A 182 -2.78 1.84 -10.20
N VAL A 183 -1.66 2.56 -10.27
CA VAL A 183 -0.32 2.01 -10.04
C VAL A 183 0.20 2.52 -8.70
N LYS A 184 0.59 1.60 -7.82
CA LYS A 184 1.30 1.91 -6.57
C LYS A 184 2.66 1.22 -6.56
N SER A 185 3.61 1.79 -5.83
CA SER A 185 4.95 1.22 -5.72
C SER A 185 5.31 0.90 -4.30
N VAL A 186 5.98 -0.23 -4.10
CA VAL A 186 6.72 -0.54 -2.88
C VAL A 186 8.21 -0.45 -3.16
N THR A 187 8.98 -0.08 -2.15
CA THR A 187 10.44 -0.01 -2.26
C THR A 187 11.07 -0.97 -1.26
N PHE A 188 11.98 -1.81 -1.75
CA PHE A 188 12.81 -2.71 -0.96
C PHE A 188 14.20 -2.11 -0.83
N ARG A 189 14.73 -2.03 0.39
CA ARG A 189 16.07 -1.51 0.75
C ARG A 189 16.70 -2.38 1.83
N ASP A 190 17.90 -2.02 2.26
CA ASP A 190 18.62 -2.63 3.39
C ASP A 190 18.85 -4.12 3.18
N PHE A 191 19.38 -4.46 2.02
CA PHE A 191 19.71 -5.84 1.67
C PHE A 191 20.91 -6.32 2.51
N PRO A 192 20.93 -7.60 2.92
CA PRO A 192 22.12 -8.22 3.46
C PRO A 192 23.22 -8.29 2.38
N VAL A 193 24.37 -8.85 2.74
CA VAL A 193 25.47 -9.06 1.79
C VAL A 193 24.95 -9.82 0.57
N LEU A 194 25.04 -9.15 -0.58
CA LEU A 194 24.82 -9.73 -1.89
C LEU A 194 26.13 -10.27 -2.41
N ASP A 195 25.99 -11.13 -3.39
CA ASP A 195 26.95 -12.16 -3.66
C ASP A 195 27.13 -12.04 -5.20
N PHE A 196 28.39 -11.88 -5.63
CA PHE A 196 28.75 -11.11 -6.83
C PHE A 196 29.16 -11.97 -8.03
N ALA A 197 29.35 -11.32 -9.18
CA ALA A 197 30.01 -11.83 -10.39
C ALA A 197 29.27 -12.92 -11.19
N GLU A 198 28.39 -13.70 -10.58
CA GLU A 198 27.57 -14.70 -11.27
C GLU A 198 26.13 -14.21 -11.48
N PRO A 199 25.48 -14.54 -12.62
CA PRO A 199 24.06 -14.29 -12.84
C PRO A 199 23.18 -14.99 -11.81
N ARG A 200 22.16 -14.29 -11.34
CA ARG A 200 21.20 -14.76 -10.34
C ARG A 200 19.79 -14.39 -10.74
N THR A 201 18.84 -15.17 -10.25
CA THR A 201 17.43 -14.87 -10.44
C THR A 201 16.95 -13.94 -9.32
N LEU A 202 16.53 -12.74 -9.69
CA LEU A 202 15.67 -11.89 -8.86
C LEU A 202 14.22 -12.17 -9.24
N ARG A 203 13.42 -12.66 -8.29
CA ARG A 203 11.99 -12.91 -8.45
C ARG A 203 11.19 -11.89 -7.66
N VAL A 204 10.16 -11.34 -8.29
CA VAL A 204 9.15 -10.52 -7.64
C VAL A 204 7.82 -11.25 -7.76
N ASP A 205 7.12 -11.39 -6.64
CA ASP A 205 5.79 -11.98 -6.55
C ASP A 205 4.83 -10.99 -5.89
N VAL A 206 3.62 -10.91 -6.41
CA VAL A 206 2.47 -10.24 -5.80
C VAL A 206 1.49 -11.34 -5.39
N GLU A 207 1.10 -11.40 -4.12
CA GLU A 207 0.15 -12.42 -3.67
C GLU A 207 -1.19 -12.26 -4.42
N PRO A 208 -1.74 -13.34 -5.00
CA PRO A 208 -3.02 -13.27 -5.67
C PRO A 208 -4.14 -12.82 -4.73
N VAL A 209 -5.00 -11.94 -5.22
CA VAL A 209 -6.17 -11.48 -4.46
C VAL A 209 -7.33 -12.47 -4.59
N PRO A 210 -8.27 -12.52 -3.64
CA PRO A 210 -9.43 -13.40 -3.73
C PRO A 210 -10.18 -13.22 -5.06
N GLN A 211 -10.50 -14.33 -5.72
CA GLN A 211 -11.22 -14.38 -7.00
C GLN A 211 -10.45 -13.81 -8.21
N GLU A 212 -9.14 -13.55 -8.08
CA GLU A 212 -8.28 -13.26 -9.22
C GLU A 212 -8.19 -14.46 -10.16
N ALA A 213 -8.72 -14.30 -11.36
CA ALA A 213 -8.75 -15.37 -12.35
C ALA A 213 -7.41 -15.56 -13.07
N ARG A 214 -6.64 -14.47 -13.19
CA ARG A 214 -5.37 -14.43 -13.91
C ARG A 214 -4.25 -14.11 -12.93
N THR A 215 -3.35 -15.06 -12.68
CA THR A 215 -2.27 -14.93 -11.69
C THR A 215 -0.87 -15.07 -12.30
N ASP A 216 -0.76 -15.36 -13.61
CA ASP A 216 0.53 -15.47 -14.33
C ASP A 216 1.28 -14.13 -14.42
N ASN A 217 0.55 -13.02 -14.32
CA ASN A 217 1.04 -11.65 -14.32
C ASN A 217 1.47 -11.16 -12.92
N ASN A 218 1.31 -11.99 -11.88
CA ASN A 218 1.66 -11.66 -10.50
C ASN A 218 3.09 -12.05 -10.15
N SER A 219 3.80 -12.74 -11.05
CA SER A 219 5.19 -13.12 -10.85
C SER A 219 6.07 -12.67 -12.02
N ARG A 220 7.27 -12.17 -11.70
CA ARG A 220 8.28 -11.75 -12.68
C ARG A 220 9.66 -12.20 -12.21
N GLU A 221 10.44 -12.73 -13.13
CA GLU A 221 11.83 -13.12 -12.90
C GLU A 221 12.77 -12.30 -13.80
N TYR A 222 13.89 -11.90 -13.22
CA TYR A 222 14.93 -11.11 -13.86
C TYR A 222 16.29 -11.77 -13.61
N GLN A 223 17.09 -11.92 -14.66
CA GLN A 223 18.49 -12.31 -14.52
C GLN A 223 19.30 -11.07 -14.15
N VAL A 224 19.95 -11.08 -12.99
CA VAL A 224 20.72 -9.96 -12.46
C VAL A 224 22.15 -10.40 -12.18
N ILE A 225 23.12 -9.55 -12.51
CA ILE A 225 24.52 -9.67 -12.06
C ILE A 225 24.82 -8.49 -11.17
N PHE A 226 25.24 -8.76 -9.94
CA PHE A 226 25.76 -7.73 -9.05
C PHE A 226 27.26 -7.53 -9.30
N SER A 227 27.66 -6.29 -9.53
CA SER A 227 29.05 -5.88 -9.67
C SER A 227 29.42 -4.85 -8.61
N VAL A 228 30.70 -4.85 -8.25
CA VAL A 228 31.35 -3.70 -7.63
C VAL A 228 31.81 -2.76 -8.74
N GLU A 229 31.85 -1.47 -8.46
CA GLU A 229 32.46 -0.48 -9.37
C GLU A 229 33.97 -0.73 -9.53
#